data_AF-A0A699RCY4-F1
#
_entry.id   AF-A0A699RCY4-F1
#
_cell.length_a   1.000
_cell.length_b   1.000
_cell.length_c   1.000
_cell.angle_alpha   90.00
_cell.angle_beta   90.00
_cell.angle_gamma   90.00
#
_symmetry.space_group_name_H-M   'P 1'
#
loop_
_entity.id
_entity.type
_entity.pdbx_description
1 polymer ?
#
loop_
_entity_poly.entity_id
_entity_poly.type
_entity_poly.pdbx_seq_one_letter_code
_entity_poly.pdbx_strand_id
1 'polypeptide(L)'
;MAFFLTLHKDLKVVEPKNQFEEDEPPEVELKELPPHLEYAFICDNGKWPVIIAKDLSSNEKTDLINVLKTQKKAIAWKLTDIKGIDPEFCSHKILLEEDYSQKVQSQRRVNPKIHDVIKKEVEKLLDA
;
A
#
# COMPACT_ATOMS: atom_id res chain seq x y z
N MET A 1 32.82 -0.64 2.66
CA MET A 1 32.29 -0.57 4.04
C MET A 1 31.50 0.73 4.16
N ALA A 2 30.24 0.60 4.60
CA ALA A 2 29.39 1.63 5.21
C ALA A 2 29.06 2.91 4.42
N PHE A 3 27.91 2.93 3.73
CA PHE A 3 27.14 4.17 3.50
C PHE A 3 25.64 4.07 3.84
N PHE A 4 25.14 2.89 4.24
CA PHE A 4 23.74 2.69 4.67
C PHE A 4 23.47 3.02 6.15
N LEU A 5 24.50 3.26 6.98
CA LEU A 5 24.32 3.41 8.44
C LEU A 5 23.98 4.84 8.91
N THR A 6 24.00 5.84 8.04
CA THR A 6 23.81 7.26 8.45
C THR A 6 22.37 7.75 8.43
N LEU A 7 21.41 6.98 7.94
CA LEU A 7 19.98 7.35 7.90
C LEU A 7 19.20 7.03 9.19
N HIS A 8 19.85 6.93 10.34
CA HIS A 8 19.21 6.43 11.57
C HIS A 8 18.95 7.48 12.66
N LYS A 9 19.06 8.79 12.37
CA LYS A 9 18.95 9.82 13.44
C LYS A 9 17.88 10.90 13.24
N ASP A 10 17.32 11.07 12.05
CA ASP A 10 16.37 12.16 11.78
C ASP A 10 14.95 11.67 11.47
N LEU A 11 14.55 10.49 11.98
CA LEU A 11 13.17 10.03 11.90
C LEU A 11 12.30 10.90 12.82
N LYS A 12 11.78 12.01 12.28
CA LYS A 12 10.75 12.80 12.95
C LYS A 12 9.49 11.94 12.99
N VAL A 13 9.14 11.48 14.20
CA VAL A 13 7.88 10.76 14.45
C VAL A 13 6.74 11.71 14.10
N VAL A 14 6.16 11.52 12.91
CA VAL A 14 4.94 12.22 12.51
C VAL A 14 3.80 11.56 13.26
N GLU A 15 3.16 12.32 14.14
CA GLU A 15 1.95 11.90 14.83
C GLU A 15 0.86 11.54 13.80
N PRO A 16 0.23 10.37 13.91
CA PRO A 16 -0.79 9.96 12.95
C PRO A 16 -1.98 10.89 13.06
N LYS A 17 -2.19 11.74 12.04
CA LYS A 17 -3.40 12.56 11.92
C LYS A 17 -4.63 11.63 11.93
N ASN A 18 -5.47 11.82 12.94
CA ASN A 18 -6.70 11.06 13.22
C ASN A 18 -7.89 11.73 12.53
N GLN A 19 -7.92 11.70 11.20
CA GLN A 19 -9.13 12.03 10.47
C GLN A 19 -9.34 10.92 9.44
N PHE A 20 -10.26 10.01 9.75
CA PHE A 20 -10.85 9.12 8.79
C PHE A 20 -12.29 9.62 8.58
N GLU A 21 -12.59 9.96 7.33
CA GLU A 21 -13.97 9.97 6.87
C GLU A 21 -14.50 8.54 6.95
N GLU A 22 -15.77 8.37 7.31
CA GLU A 22 -16.42 7.07 7.47
C GLU A 22 -16.48 6.35 6.12
N ASP A 23 -15.43 5.63 5.78
CA ASP A 23 -15.37 4.95 4.50
C ASP A 23 -16.12 3.61 4.58
N GLU A 24 -17.07 3.42 3.66
CA GLU A 24 -17.90 2.22 3.64
C GLU A 24 -17.05 0.99 3.26
N PRO A 25 -17.32 -0.17 3.87
CA PRO A 25 -16.61 -1.39 3.54
C PRO A 25 -16.86 -1.77 2.09
N PRO A 26 -15.83 -2.25 1.36
CA PRO A 26 -16.04 -2.82 0.05
C PRO A 26 -17.00 -4.00 0.14
N GLU A 27 -17.93 -4.09 -0.81
CA GLU A 27 -18.83 -5.23 -0.96
C GLU A 27 -17.99 -6.42 -1.49
N VAL A 28 -17.47 -7.26 -0.58
CA VAL A 28 -16.59 -8.39 -0.93
C VAL A 28 -17.40 -9.68 -0.91
N GLU A 29 -17.51 -10.33 -2.07
CA GLU A 29 -17.97 -11.72 -2.17
C GLU A 29 -16.93 -12.65 -1.52
N LEU A 30 -17.26 -13.24 -0.36
CA LEU A 30 -16.38 -14.18 0.33
C LEU A 30 -16.20 -15.44 -0.51
N LYS A 31 -14.95 -15.76 -0.85
CA LYS A 31 -14.59 -16.95 -1.61
C LYS A 31 -14.41 -18.14 -0.66
N GLU A 32 -14.52 -19.36 -1.21
CA GLU A 32 -14.14 -20.54 -0.45
C GLU A 32 -12.64 -20.51 -0.12
N LEU A 33 -12.32 -20.72 1.16
CA LEU A 33 -10.93 -20.73 1.65
C LEU A 33 -10.39 -22.17 1.75
N PRO A 34 -9.07 -22.35 1.60
CA PRO A 34 -8.40 -23.58 2.00
C PRO A 34 -8.72 -23.99 3.45
N PRO A 35 -8.70 -25.29 3.77
CA PRO A 35 -9.18 -25.80 5.07
C PRO A 35 -8.38 -25.32 6.29
N HIS A 36 -7.17 -24.79 6.09
CA HIS A 36 -6.30 -24.24 7.13
C HIS A 36 -6.52 -22.75 7.39
N LEU A 37 -7.40 -22.08 6.63
CA LEU A 37 -7.73 -20.67 6.77
C LEU A 37 -9.20 -20.50 7.15
N GLU A 38 -9.49 -19.43 7.88
CA GLU A 38 -10.84 -19.02 8.25
C GLU A 38 -11.01 -17.51 8.17
N TYR A 39 -12.26 -17.07 8.05
CA TYR A 39 -12.59 -15.64 8.11
C TYR A 39 -12.80 -15.20 9.55
N ALA A 40 -12.21 -14.07 9.90
CA ALA A 40 -12.46 -13.31 11.11
C ALA A 40 -12.92 -11.89 10.74
N PHE A 41 -13.66 -11.22 11.61
CA PHE A 41 -14.21 -9.90 11.34
C PHE A 41 -13.65 -8.87 12.32
N ILE A 42 -13.16 -7.76 11.77
CA ILE A 42 -12.61 -6.64 12.57
C ILE A 42 -13.72 -5.74 13.11
N CYS A 43 -14.92 -5.72 12.52
CA CYS A 43 -16.02 -4.87 12.98
C CYS A 43 -17.24 -5.71 13.32
N ASP A 44 -17.92 -5.32 14.41
CA ASP A 44 -19.04 -6.09 14.99
C ASP A 44 -20.28 -6.11 14.07
N ASN A 45 -20.31 -5.25 13.03
CA ASN A 45 -21.36 -5.20 12.01
C ASN A 45 -21.20 -6.27 10.91
N GLY A 46 -20.28 -7.24 11.07
CA GLY A 46 -19.95 -8.24 10.02
C GLY A 46 -19.21 -7.64 8.82
N LYS A 47 -18.64 -6.44 8.99
CA LYS A 47 -17.92 -5.68 7.97
C LYS A 47 -16.39 -5.88 8.18
N TRP A 48 -15.61 -5.82 7.10
CA TRP A 48 -14.15 -5.99 7.09
C TRP A 48 -13.66 -7.40 7.43
N PRO A 49 -13.82 -8.36 6.49
CA PRO A 49 -13.30 -9.71 6.65
C PRO A 49 -11.78 -9.73 6.59
N VAL A 50 -11.15 -10.48 7.48
CA VAL A 50 -9.73 -10.81 7.50
C VAL A 50 -9.58 -12.32 7.45
N ILE A 51 -8.60 -12.78 6.68
CA ILE A 51 -8.29 -14.21 6.60
C ILE A 51 -7.21 -14.51 7.64
N ILE A 52 -7.48 -15.44 8.55
CA ILE A 52 -6.56 -15.87 9.59
C ILE A 52 -6.34 -17.38 9.53
N ALA A 53 -5.31 -17.88 10.20
CA ALA A 53 -5.08 -19.31 10.32
C ALA A 53 -6.13 -19.94 11.25
N LYS A 54 -6.72 -21.05 10.81
CA LYS A 54 -7.73 -21.79 11.57
C LYS A 54 -7.18 -22.40 12.85
N ASP A 55 -5.90 -22.80 12.81
CA ASP A 55 -5.22 -23.54 13.87
C ASP A 55 -4.80 -22.67 15.08
N LEU A 56 -5.10 -21.36 15.06
CA LEU A 56 -4.88 -20.48 16.20
C LEU A 56 -5.77 -20.87 17.39
N SER A 57 -5.24 -20.73 18.61
CA SER A 57 -6.06 -20.87 19.81
C SER A 57 -7.04 -19.71 19.95
N SER A 58 -8.16 -19.92 20.66
CA SER A 58 -9.18 -18.87 20.83
C SER A 58 -8.61 -17.56 21.41
N ASN A 59 -7.65 -17.65 22.33
CA ASN A 59 -7.00 -16.48 22.92
C ASN A 59 -6.13 -15.73 21.90
N GLU A 60 -5.33 -16.46 21.12
CA GLU A 60 -4.50 -15.85 20.06
C GLU A 60 -5.37 -15.19 18.99
N LYS A 61 -6.50 -15.80 18.63
CA LYS A 61 -7.47 -15.21 17.71
C LYS A 61 -8.02 -13.89 18.24
N THR A 62 -8.43 -13.85 19.52
CA THR A 62 -8.95 -12.61 20.12
C THR A 62 -7.89 -11.53 20.21
N ASP A 63 -6.66 -11.89 20.59
CA ASP A 63 -5.55 -10.95 20.70
C ASP A 63 -5.17 -10.38 19.34
N LEU A 64 -5.09 -11.23 18.31
CA LEU A 64 -4.85 -10.81 16.93
C LEU A 64 -5.94 -9.85 16.43
N ILE A 65 -7.21 -10.21 16.60
CA ILE A 65 -8.33 -9.36 16.18
C ILE A 65 -8.29 -8.01 16.92
N ASN A 66 -7.95 -7.99 18.21
CA ASN A 66 -7.82 -6.75 18.98
C ASN A 66 -6.69 -5.86 18.44
N VAL A 67 -5.53 -6.42 18.13
CA VAL A 67 -4.41 -5.67 17.52
C VAL A 67 -4.81 -5.09 16.16
N LEU A 68 -5.49 -5.88 15.32
CA LEU A 68 -5.97 -5.42 14.02
C LEU A 68 -7.08 -4.36 14.15
N LYS A 69 -7.96 -4.47 15.16
CA LYS A 69 -8.95 -3.45 15.52
C LYS A 69 -8.29 -2.13 15.91
N THR A 70 -7.15 -2.16 16.60
CA THR A 70 -6.37 -0.96 16.96
C THR A 70 -5.61 -0.40 15.75
N GLN A 71 -5.08 -1.26 14.88
CA GLN A 71 -4.21 -0.88 13.75
C GLN A 71 -4.93 -0.90 12.39
N LYS A 72 -6.21 -0.54 12.33
CA LYS A 72 -6.99 -0.56 11.06
C LYS A 72 -6.34 0.24 9.94
N LYS A 73 -5.63 1.33 10.26
CA LYS A 73 -4.93 2.20 9.29
C LYS A 73 -3.74 1.53 8.60
N ALA A 74 -3.19 0.47 9.20
CA ALA A 74 -2.06 -0.26 8.61
C ALA A 74 -2.53 -1.23 7.52
N ILE A 75 -3.83 -1.52 7.46
CA ILE A 75 -4.43 -2.41 6.47
C ILE A 75 -4.96 -1.54 5.33
N ALA A 76 -4.47 -1.78 4.13
CA ALA A 76 -5.04 -1.18 2.93
C ALA A 76 -6.21 -2.03 2.44
N TRP A 77 -7.41 -1.46 2.46
CA TRP A 77 -8.62 -2.17 2.05
C TRP A 77 -9.01 -1.87 0.61
N LYS A 78 -8.75 -0.64 0.17
CA LYS A 78 -8.84 -0.19 -1.21
C LYS A 78 -7.45 0.09 -1.76
N LEU A 79 -7.31 0.09 -3.09
CA LEU A 79 -6.05 0.48 -3.73
C LEU A 79 -5.63 1.91 -3.34
N THR A 80 -6.60 2.80 -3.13
CA THR A 80 -6.38 4.17 -2.65
C THR A 80 -5.80 4.25 -1.24
N ASP A 81 -5.96 3.21 -0.43
CA ASP A 81 -5.40 3.16 0.93
C ASP A 81 -3.90 2.80 0.92
N ILE A 82 -3.41 2.19 -0.16
CA ILE A 82 -1.98 1.89 -0.35
C ILE A 82 -1.26 3.20 -0.70
N LYS A 83 -1.03 4.03 0.31
CA LYS A 83 -0.17 5.20 0.15
C LYS A 83 1.25 4.72 -0.08
N GLY A 84 1.87 5.20 -1.15
CA GLY A 84 3.29 5.02 -1.39
C GLY A 84 4.12 5.60 -0.24
N ILE A 85 5.42 5.30 -0.26
CA ILE A 85 6.35 5.91 0.69
C ILE A 85 6.40 7.41 0.40
N ASP A 86 6.20 8.21 1.44
CA ASP A 86 6.31 9.66 1.33
C ASP A 86 7.71 10.04 0.82
N PRO A 87 7.84 10.77 -0.30
CA PRO A 87 9.13 11.25 -0.78
C PRO A 87 9.91 12.07 0.24
N GLU A 88 9.22 12.74 1.18
CA GLU A 88 9.85 13.44 2.31
C GLU A 88 10.53 12.46 3.28
N PHE A 89 9.97 11.26 3.44
CA PHE A 89 10.46 10.24 4.35
C PHE A 89 11.62 9.44 3.75
N CYS A 90 11.50 9.05 2.47
CA CYS A 90 12.55 8.33 1.77
C CYS A 90 12.55 8.70 0.29
N SER A 91 13.58 9.42 -0.12
CA SER A 91 13.87 9.67 -1.53
C SER A 91 15.11 8.93 -1.95
N HIS A 92 15.06 8.31 -3.13
CA HIS A 92 16.24 7.77 -3.77
C HIS A 92 16.92 8.90 -4.56
N LYS A 93 18.18 9.18 -4.24
CA LYS A 93 19.01 10.09 -5.02
C LYS A 93 19.78 9.29 -6.08
N ILE A 94 19.44 9.50 -7.34
CA ILE A 94 20.25 8.98 -8.45
C ILE A 94 21.49 9.88 -8.55
N LEU A 95 22.67 9.31 -8.30
CA LEU A 95 23.93 10.01 -8.46
C LEU A 95 24.32 10.01 -9.94
N LEU A 96 24.73 11.18 -10.44
CA LEU A 96 25.24 11.37 -11.79
C LEU A 96 26.71 11.82 -11.70
N GLU A 97 27.49 11.55 -12.74
CA GLU A 97 28.87 12.04 -12.87
C GLU A 97 28.89 13.58 -12.97
N GLU A 98 29.95 14.22 -12.48
CA GLU A 98 30.04 15.70 -12.37
C GLU A 98 30.03 16.40 -13.73
N ASP A 99 30.50 15.74 -14.78
CA ASP A 99 30.55 16.22 -16.16
C ASP A 99 29.35 15.76 -17.01
N TYR A 100 28.36 15.09 -16.40
CA TYR A 100 27.20 14.59 -17.12
C TYR A 100 26.23 15.71 -17.53
N SER A 101 26.02 15.86 -18.83
CA SER A 101 25.02 16.76 -19.41
C SER A 101 23.65 16.08 -19.56
N GLN A 102 22.56 16.75 -19.19
CA GLN A 102 21.19 16.26 -19.44
C GLN A 102 20.95 16.09 -20.95
N LYS A 103 20.40 14.94 -21.33
CA LYS A 103 20.05 14.63 -22.72
C LYS A 103 18.54 14.50 -22.90
N VAL A 104 17.98 15.29 -23.81
CA VAL A 104 16.58 15.17 -24.25
C VAL A 104 16.55 14.37 -25.55
N GLN A 105 15.85 13.25 -25.56
CA GLN A 105 15.62 12.46 -26.78
C GLN A 105 14.25 12.82 -27.37
N SER A 106 14.16 12.88 -28.71
CA SER A 106 12.87 13.07 -29.39
C SER A 106 11.94 11.88 -29.14
N GLN A 107 10.68 12.16 -28.81
CA GLN A 107 9.65 11.13 -28.66
C GLN A 107 9.54 10.28 -29.93
N ARG A 108 9.62 8.95 -29.79
CA ARG A 108 9.50 8.03 -30.92
C ARG A 108 8.05 7.94 -31.38
N ARG A 109 7.83 7.80 -32.68
CA ARG A 109 6.50 7.52 -33.24
C ARG A 109 6.08 6.11 -32.82
N VAL A 110 4.89 6.00 -32.23
CA VAL A 110 4.27 4.73 -31.84
C VAL A 110 3.18 4.39 -32.86
N ASN A 111 2.93 3.10 -33.07
CA ASN A 111 1.78 2.66 -33.89
C ASN A 111 0.47 3.17 -33.27
N PRO A 112 -0.40 3.85 -34.04
CA PRO A 112 -1.68 4.35 -33.53
C PRO A 112 -2.52 3.30 -32.78
N LYS A 113 -2.51 2.03 -33.22
CA LYS A 113 -3.26 0.97 -32.54
C LYS A 113 -2.81 0.70 -31.11
N ILE A 114 -1.52 0.91 -30.82
CA ILE A 114 -0.94 0.71 -29.48
C ILE A 114 -1.02 1.99 -28.66
N HIS A 115 -1.03 3.15 -29.32
CA HIS A 115 -1.10 4.46 -28.65
C HIS A 115 -2.31 4.56 -27.71
N ASP A 116 -3.49 4.13 -28.15
CA ASP A 116 -4.71 4.23 -27.34
C ASP A 116 -4.65 3.34 -26.09
N VAL A 117 -4.01 2.17 -26.19
CA VAL A 117 -3.78 1.28 -25.05
C VAL A 117 -2.80 1.91 -24.05
N ILE A 118 -1.70 2.50 -24.54
CA ILE A 118 -0.72 3.19 -23.69
C ILE A 118 -1.38 4.37 -22.99
N LYS A 119 -2.15 5.19 -23.72
CA LYS A 119 -2.83 6.36 -23.16
C LYS A 119 -3.75 5.97 -22.01
N LYS A 120 -4.58 4.94 -22.20
CA LYS A 120 -5.47 4.43 -21.15
C LYS A 120 -4.71 3.96 -19.90
N GLU A 121 -3.55 3.32 -20.09
CA GLU A 121 -2.75 2.85 -18.96
C GLU A 121 -2.04 3.99 -18.23
N VAL A 122 -1.55 5.00 -18.96
CA VAL A 122 -0.95 6.21 -18.36
C VAL A 122 -1.98 7.00 -17.56
N GLU A 123 -3.21 7.17 -18.07
CA GLU A 123 -4.28 7.84 -17.33
C GLU A 123 -4.59 7.13 -16.00
N LYS A 124 -4.66 5.81 -15.98
CA LYS A 124 -4.82 5.04 -14.73
C LYS A 124 -3.68 5.26 -13.72
N LEU A 125 -2.45 5.43 -14.21
CA LEU A 125 -1.29 5.67 -13.34
C LEU A 125 -1.23 7.11 -12.81
N LEU A 126 -1.85 8.06 -13.51
CA LEU A 126 -1.91 9.46 -13.08
C LEU A 126 -3.04 9.70 -12.07
N ASP A 127 -4.13 8.95 -12.16
CA ASP A 127 -5.26 9.02 -11.23
C ASP A 127 -5.03 8.23 -9.93
N ALA A 128 -3.99 7.39 -9.88
CA ALA A 128 -3.62 6.56 -8.72
C ALA A 128 -2.86 7.35 -7.66
#